data_AF-A0A2A5W4Y7-F1
#
_entry.id   AF-A0A2A5W4Y7-F1
#
_cell.length_a   1.000
_cell.length_b   1.000
_cell.length_c   1.000
_cell.angle_alpha   90.00
_cell.angle_beta   90.00
_cell.angle_gamma   90.00
#
_symmetry.space_group_name_H-M   'P 1'
#
loop_
_entity.id
_entity.type
_entity.pdbx_description
1 polymer ?
#
loop_
_entity_poly.entity_id
_entity_poly.type
_entity_poly.pdbx_seq_one_letter_code
_entity_poly.pdbx_strand_id
1 'polypeptide(L)'
;MKAMSPLEELRHSCSHVLATAVLRLYPETQLDIGPPTDNGFYYDIDLDKKLDASDLEAIEAEMKKVIKENQRFTRIECSREEAVEKIKECGQERYKLGRLDDVPEGEQVSFYQNGEFIDLCAGPHVGYTKKIKAFKLLSIAGAYHRGDEKNKQLQRIYGTAFPNKEELAEYLERMEQARARDHRKLGKELKLFHIDEAVGSGMVLWTPNGAVLRTELQNFIADELGKTGYDQVYTPHIGKLGLYRTSGHFPYYKESQFPPVVESGTVEELAQQGCSCADLSN
;
A
#
# COMPACT_ATOMS: atom_id res chain seq x y z
N MET A 1 20.78 -2.47 -12.23
CA MET A 1 19.97 -2.16 -11.02
C MET A 1 20.32 -0.76 -10.54
N LYS A 2 19.32 0.05 -10.18
CA LYS A 2 19.54 1.36 -9.55
C LYS A 2 20.26 1.11 -8.23
N ALA A 3 21.42 1.72 -8.02
CA ALA A 3 22.16 1.55 -6.76
C ALA A 3 21.31 2.12 -5.62
N MET A 4 21.09 1.32 -4.56
CA MET A 4 20.42 1.81 -3.35
C MET A 4 21.23 2.96 -2.75
N SER A 5 20.55 4.02 -2.37
CA SER A 5 21.15 5.07 -1.54
C SER A 5 21.52 4.52 -0.15
N PRO A 6 22.47 5.15 0.57
CA PRO A 6 22.80 4.74 1.93
C PRO A 6 21.61 4.71 2.89
N LEU A 7 20.59 5.55 2.64
CA LEU A 7 19.37 5.60 3.44
C LEU A 7 18.43 4.43 3.11
N GLU A 8 18.29 4.08 1.84
CA GLU A 8 17.55 2.88 1.42
C GLU A 8 18.21 1.61 1.96
N GLU A 9 19.54 1.51 1.90
CA GLU A 9 20.32 0.39 2.47
C GLU A 9 20.08 0.26 3.99
N LEU A 10 20.06 1.38 4.72
CA LEU A 10 19.76 1.42 6.15
C LEU A 10 18.34 0.93 6.44
N ARG A 11 17.35 1.41 5.68
CA ARG A 11 15.94 1.05 5.83
C ARG A 11 15.67 -0.41 5.48
N HIS A 12 16.32 -0.90 4.43
CA HIS A 12 16.28 -2.30 4.05
C HIS A 12 16.90 -3.21 5.12
N SER A 13 18.00 -2.78 5.73
CA SER A 13 18.58 -3.49 6.87
C SER A 13 17.67 -3.45 8.10
N CYS A 14 16.93 -2.35 8.30
CA CYS A 14 15.96 -2.24 9.38
C CYS A 14 14.73 -3.13 9.16
N SER A 15 14.30 -3.36 7.91
CA SER A 15 13.23 -4.33 7.60
C SER A 15 13.63 -5.77 7.94
N HIS A 16 14.89 -6.17 7.71
CA HIS A 16 15.40 -7.47 8.15
C HIS A 16 15.44 -7.62 9.68
N VAL A 17 15.84 -6.56 10.39
CA VAL A 17 15.78 -6.55 11.86
C VAL A 17 14.34 -6.65 12.37
N LEU A 18 13.38 -6.01 11.68
CA LEU A 18 11.96 -6.18 11.97
C LEU A 18 11.52 -7.63 11.79
N ALA A 19 11.85 -8.27 10.66
CA ALA A 19 11.54 -9.66 10.41
C ALA A 19 12.15 -10.60 11.47
N THR A 20 13.41 -10.37 11.84
CA THR A 20 14.09 -11.11 12.91
C THR A 20 13.32 -10.99 14.24
N ALA A 21 12.95 -9.77 14.62
CA ALA A 21 12.20 -9.51 15.85
C ALA A 21 10.82 -10.16 15.84
N VAL A 22 10.11 -10.12 14.71
CA VAL A 22 8.81 -10.79 14.54
C VAL A 22 8.95 -12.30 14.70
N LEU A 23 9.93 -12.94 14.06
CA LEU A 23 10.13 -14.38 14.19
C LEU A 23 10.57 -14.81 15.60
N ARG A 24 11.30 -13.98 16.34
CA ARG A 24 11.61 -14.26 17.76
C ARG A 24 10.38 -14.25 18.65
N LEU A 25 9.46 -13.33 18.41
CA LEU A 25 8.24 -13.20 19.20
C LEU A 25 7.15 -14.19 18.75
N TYR A 26 7.10 -14.47 17.45
CA TYR A 26 6.08 -15.29 16.80
C TYR A 26 6.75 -16.23 15.77
N PRO A 27 7.33 -17.37 16.22
CA PRO A 27 8.12 -18.26 15.38
C PRO A 27 7.38 -18.86 14.17
N GLU A 28 6.07 -19.04 14.27
CA GLU A 28 5.23 -19.62 13.21
C GLU A 28 4.91 -18.63 12.07
N THR A 29 5.35 -17.36 12.17
CA THR A 29 5.04 -16.33 11.19
C THR A 29 5.65 -16.66 9.82
N GLN A 30 4.85 -16.50 8.76
CA GLN A 30 5.35 -16.60 7.39
C GLN A 30 5.57 -15.19 6.82
N LEU A 31 6.76 -14.95 6.28
CA LEU A 31 7.21 -13.66 5.77
C LEU A 31 7.08 -13.62 4.25
N ASP A 32 6.56 -12.52 3.70
CA ASP A 32 6.45 -12.32 2.25
C ASP A 32 7.55 -11.37 1.72
N ILE A 33 7.31 -10.05 1.77
CA ILE A 33 8.23 -9.04 1.25
C ILE A 33 8.48 -7.91 2.25
N GLY A 34 9.70 -7.38 2.26
CA GLY A 34 10.09 -6.28 3.15
C GLY A 34 10.96 -5.21 2.52
N PRO A 35 10.51 -4.50 1.46
CA PRO A 35 11.35 -3.56 0.74
C PRO A 35 11.54 -2.23 1.51
N PRO A 36 12.65 -1.51 1.25
CA PRO A 36 12.75 -0.10 1.60
C PRO A 36 11.78 0.73 0.75
N THR A 37 11.40 1.91 1.27
CA THR A 37 10.61 2.92 0.57
C THR A 37 11.25 4.30 0.75
N ASP A 38 10.78 5.27 -0.03
CA ASP A 38 11.24 6.67 0.04
C ASP A 38 11.09 7.29 1.44
N ASN A 39 10.15 6.77 2.24
CA ASN A 39 9.80 7.30 3.56
C ASN A 39 10.14 6.33 4.71
N GLY A 40 10.64 5.13 4.42
CA GLY A 40 10.92 4.13 5.44
C GLY A 40 11.06 2.73 4.86
N PHE A 41 10.32 1.79 5.42
CA PHE A 41 10.24 0.40 4.96
C PHE A 41 8.92 -0.19 5.42
N TYR A 42 8.58 -1.34 4.88
CA TYR A 42 7.52 -2.17 5.47
C TYR A 42 7.93 -3.63 5.44
N TYR A 43 7.17 -4.48 6.12
CA TYR A 43 7.26 -5.93 5.97
C TYR A 43 5.84 -6.54 5.98
N ASP A 44 5.54 -7.35 4.98
CA ASP A 44 4.30 -8.12 4.88
C ASP A 44 4.47 -9.48 5.57
N ILE A 45 3.62 -9.72 6.57
CA ILE A 45 3.67 -10.93 7.39
C ILE A 45 2.30 -11.62 7.42
N ASP A 46 2.32 -12.94 7.37
CA ASP A 46 1.18 -13.79 7.63
C ASP A 46 1.29 -14.37 9.04
N LEU A 47 0.45 -13.85 9.90
CA LEU A 47 0.36 -14.21 11.31
C LEU A 47 -1.12 -14.29 11.67
N ASP A 48 -1.54 -15.39 12.28
CA ASP A 48 -2.95 -15.60 12.65
C ASP A 48 -3.44 -14.60 13.70
N LYS A 49 -2.54 -14.14 14.58
CA LYS A 49 -2.83 -13.07 15.54
C LYS A 49 -2.89 -11.73 14.81
N LYS A 50 -4.02 -11.01 14.93
CA LYS A 50 -4.12 -9.60 14.54
C LYS A 50 -3.26 -8.74 15.47
N LEU A 51 -2.28 -8.05 14.90
CA LEU A 51 -1.38 -7.15 15.62
C LEU A 51 -2.10 -5.85 15.99
N ASP A 52 -1.70 -5.30 17.13
CA ASP A 52 -2.15 -3.99 17.61
C ASP A 52 -0.98 -3.07 18.00
N ALA A 53 -1.29 -1.92 18.61
CA ALA A 53 -0.29 -0.95 19.02
C ALA A 53 0.65 -1.48 20.12
N SER A 54 0.17 -2.34 21.01
CA SER A 54 1.00 -2.95 22.07
C SER A 54 1.99 -3.96 21.49
N ASP A 55 1.58 -4.68 20.44
CA ASP A 55 2.49 -5.57 19.72
C ASP A 55 3.60 -4.80 18.98
N LEU A 56 3.29 -3.64 18.40
CA LEU A 56 4.33 -2.78 17.82
C LEU A 56 5.37 -2.35 18.84
N GLU A 57 4.96 -2.02 20.07
CA GLU A 57 5.89 -1.68 21.15
C GLU A 57 6.77 -2.87 21.55
N ALA A 58 6.19 -4.07 21.63
CA ALA A 58 6.93 -5.31 21.91
C ALA A 58 7.94 -5.64 20.79
N ILE A 59 7.52 -5.52 19.52
CA ILE A 59 8.38 -5.74 18.36
C ILE A 59 9.50 -4.69 18.33
N GLU A 60 9.22 -3.41 18.56
CA GLU A 60 10.27 -2.37 18.65
C GLU A 60 11.27 -2.67 19.77
N ALA A 61 10.81 -3.18 20.91
CA ALA A 61 11.68 -3.56 22.01
C ALA A 61 12.59 -4.74 21.62
N GLU A 62 12.07 -5.72 20.90
CA GLU A 62 12.85 -6.86 20.40
C GLU A 62 13.83 -6.45 19.30
N MET A 63 13.43 -5.58 18.36
CA MET A 63 14.33 -4.99 17.37
C MET A 63 15.52 -4.28 18.03
N LYS A 64 15.29 -3.57 19.15
CA LYS A 64 16.38 -2.94 19.93
C LYS A 64 17.34 -3.98 20.52
N LYS A 65 16.88 -5.19 20.88
CA LYS A 65 17.75 -6.28 21.36
C LYS A 65 18.62 -6.81 20.22
N VAL A 66 18.01 -7.12 19.07
CA VAL A 66 18.71 -7.57 17.84
C VAL A 66 19.79 -6.56 17.39
N ILE A 67 19.50 -5.26 17.49
CA ILE A 67 20.47 -4.20 17.17
C ILE A 67 21.63 -4.18 18.17
N LYS A 68 21.36 -4.39 19.47
CA LYS A 68 22.39 -4.43 20.52
C LYS A 68 23.32 -5.63 20.39
N GLU A 69 22.83 -6.73 19.85
CA GLU A 69 23.64 -7.93 19.55
C GLU A 69 24.69 -7.70 18.46
N ASN A 70 24.58 -6.61 17.69
CA ASN A 70 25.56 -6.22 16.66
C ASN A 70 25.85 -7.35 15.65
N GLN A 71 24.79 -8.04 15.23
CA GLN A 71 24.87 -9.13 14.27
C GLN A 71 25.40 -8.61 12.93
N ARG A 72 26.23 -9.42 12.25
CA ARG A 72 26.74 -9.11 10.91
C ARG A 72 25.71 -9.51 9.86
N PHE A 73 25.49 -8.65 8.88
CA PHE A 73 24.76 -9.02 7.67
C PHE A 73 25.72 -9.74 6.71
N THR A 74 25.41 -10.98 6.38
CA THR A 74 26.24 -11.83 5.51
C THR A 74 25.45 -12.21 4.28
N ARG A 75 25.96 -11.84 3.10
CA ARG A 75 25.40 -12.26 1.81
C ARG A 75 25.84 -13.69 1.53
N ILE A 76 24.89 -14.54 1.15
CA ILE A 76 25.11 -15.93 0.77
C ILE A 76 24.59 -16.06 -0.66
N GLU A 77 25.49 -16.34 -1.60
CA GLU A 77 25.12 -16.67 -2.98
C GLU A 77 24.93 -18.17 -3.06
N CYS A 78 23.88 -18.60 -3.74
CA CYS A 78 23.53 -20.02 -3.87
C CYS A 78 22.89 -20.30 -5.22
N SER A 79 22.86 -21.57 -5.61
CA SER A 79 22.04 -22.00 -6.75
C SER A 79 20.55 -21.89 -6.43
N ARG A 80 19.70 -22.02 -7.45
CA ARG A 80 18.25 -22.01 -7.27
C ARG A 80 17.77 -23.25 -6.50
N GLU A 81 18.42 -24.39 -6.69
CA GLU A 81 18.15 -25.63 -5.95
C GLU A 81 18.50 -25.47 -4.47
N GLU A 82 19.70 -24.95 -4.18
CA GLU A 82 20.13 -24.62 -2.80
C GLU A 82 19.21 -23.58 -2.14
N ALA A 83 18.69 -22.62 -2.91
CA ALA A 83 17.74 -21.63 -2.42
C ALA A 83 16.42 -22.26 -1.97
N VAL A 84 15.91 -23.24 -2.72
CA VAL A 84 14.70 -24.00 -2.35
C VAL A 84 14.94 -24.76 -1.04
N GLU A 85 16.09 -25.42 -0.89
CA GLU A 85 16.43 -26.13 0.34
C GLU A 85 16.52 -25.19 1.54
N LYS A 86 17.19 -24.04 1.40
CA LYS A 86 17.29 -23.03 2.47
C LYS A 86 15.92 -22.49 2.90
N ILE A 87 15.02 -22.25 1.94
CA ILE A 87 13.65 -21.76 2.24
C ILE A 87 12.87 -22.80 3.05
N LYS A 88 13.05 -24.08 2.75
CA LYS A 88 12.44 -25.19 3.50
C LYS A 88 13.04 -25.31 4.90
N GLU A 89 14.37 -25.22 5.02
CA GLU A 89 15.07 -25.30 6.31
C GLU A 89 14.67 -24.17 7.26
N CYS A 90 14.45 -22.96 6.76
CA CYS A 90 13.98 -21.83 7.58
C CYS A 90 12.45 -21.77 7.75
N GLY A 91 11.71 -22.72 7.15
CA GLY A 91 10.26 -22.84 7.28
C GLY A 91 9.48 -21.69 6.64
N GLN A 92 9.99 -21.03 5.60
CA GLN A 92 9.39 -19.86 4.95
C GLN A 92 8.81 -20.18 3.55
N GLU A 93 8.42 -21.43 3.33
CA GLU A 93 8.00 -21.97 2.02
C GLU A 93 6.78 -21.26 1.43
N ARG A 94 5.86 -20.81 2.29
CA ARG A 94 4.52 -20.36 1.88
C ARG A 94 4.54 -19.22 0.87
N TYR A 95 5.46 -18.27 1.05
CA TYR A 95 5.58 -17.10 0.19
C TYR A 95 6.93 -17.04 -0.53
N LYS A 96 8.03 -17.43 0.13
CA LYS A 96 9.38 -17.25 -0.44
C LYS A 96 9.65 -18.13 -1.66
N LEU A 97 9.01 -19.30 -1.79
CA LEU A 97 9.12 -20.10 -3.02
C LEU A 97 8.53 -19.36 -4.22
N GLY A 98 7.34 -18.75 -4.06
CA GLY A 98 6.75 -17.93 -5.11
C GLY A 98 7.57 -16.69 -5.45
N ARG A 99 8.29 -16.12 -4.48
CA ARG A 99 9.24 -15.01 -4.72
C ARG A 99 10.51 -15.46 -5.41
N LEU A 100 10.99 -16.67 -5.10
CA LEU A 100 12.09 -17.27 -5.82
C LEU A 100 11.72 -17.48 -7.28
N ASP A 101 10.51 -17.95 -7.58
CA ASP A 101 10.02 -18.12 -8.96
C ASP A 101 9.95 -16.82 -9.76
N ASP A 102 9.78 -15.68 -9.09
CA ASP A 102 9.79 -14.36 -9.73
C ASP A 102 11.22 -13.92 -10.15
N VAL A 103 12.28 -14.59 -9.67
CA VAL A 103 13.68 -14.31 -10.07
C VAL A 103 13.98 -14.92 -11.46
N PRO A 104 14.37 -14.14 -12.47
CA PRO A 104 14.62 -14.65 -13.82
C PRO A 104 15.66 -15.78 -13.87
N GLU A 105 15.49 -16.74 -14.79
CA GLU A 105 16.47 -17.79 -15.02
C GLU A 105 17.84 -17.21 -15.42
N GLY A 106 18.90 -17.70 -14.77
CA GLY A 106 20.27 -17.23 -14.98
C GLY A 106 20.68 -16.04 -14.11
N GLU A 107 19.77 -15.43 -13.35
CA GLU A 107 20.15 -14.44 -12.32
C GLU A 107 20.68 -15.12 -11.05
N GLN A 108 21.69 -14.50 -10.43
CA GLN A 108 22.27 -15.00 -9.19
C GLN A 108 21.28 -14.82 -8.04
N VAL A 109 20.85 -15.94 -7.45
CA VAL A 109 20.06 -15.94 -6.23
C VAL A 109 20.97 -15.66 -5.04
N SER A 110 20.52 -14.80 -4.13
CA SER A 110 21.22 -14.55 -2.87
C SER A 110 20.27 -14.49 -1.69
N PHE A 111 20.82 -14.85 -0.53
CA PHE A 111 20.22 -14.66 0.78
C PHE A 111 21.05 -13.68 1.59
N TYR A 112 20.40 -13.04 2.55
CA TYR A 112 21.08 -12.30 3.61
C TYR A 112 20.76 -12.92 4.95
N GLN A 113 21.82 -13.16 5.73
CA GLN A 113 21.72 -13.69 7.07
C GLN A 113 22.16 -12.63 8.09
N ASN A 114 21.38 -12.46 9.16
CA ASN A 114 21.80 -11.77 10.38
C ASN A 114 21.42 -12.60 11.60
N GLY A 115 22.43 -13.03 12.37
CA GLY A 115 22.23 -13.96 13.47
C GLY A 115 21.60 -15.27 12.98
N GLU A 116 20.51 -15.66 13.61
CA GLU A 116 19.70 -16.82 13.28
C GLU A 116 18.76 -16.60 12.07
N PHE A 117 18.49 -15.35 11.70
CA PHE A 117 17.57 -15.03 10.62
C PHE A 117 18.26 -15.09 9.26
N ILE A 118 17.60 -15.74 8.29
CA ILE A 118 18.02 -15.81 6.88
C ILE A 118 16.82 -15.47 5.98
N ASP A 119 17.04 -14.62 4.97
CA ASP A 119 15.99 -14.18 4.06
C ASP A 119 16.45 -14.14 2.61
N LEU A 120 15.53 -14.47 1.69
CA LEU A 120 15.73 -14.35 0.25
C LEU A 120 15.75 -12.87 -0.11
N CYS A 121 16.94 -12.37 -0.46
CA CYS A 121 17.15 -10.94 -0.61
C CYS A 121 18.36 -10.63 -1.51
N ALA A 122 18.21 -9.69 -2.44
CA ALA A 122 19.27 -9.23 -3.33
C ALA A 122 20.26 -8.26 -2.65
N GLY A 123 19.85 -7.59 -1.57
CA GLY A 123 20.64 -6.55 -0.91
C GLY A 123 20.72 -5.23 -1.71
N PRO A 124 21.67 -4.34 -1.38
CA PRO A 124 22.64 -4.45 -0.29
C PRO A 124 22.04 -4.22 1.11
N HIS A 125 22.86 -4.52 2.13
CA HIS A 125 22.59 -4.26 3.54
C HIS A 125 23.81 -3.62 4.20
N VAL A 126 23.56 -2.85 5.27
CA VAL A 126 24.60 -2.29 6.11
C VAL A 126 25.40 -3.42 6.76
N GLY A 127 26.69 -3.20 7.05
CA GLY A 127 27.54 -4.31 7.54
C GLY A 127 27.11 -4.98 8.86
N TYR A 128 26.49 -4.24 9.80
CA TYR A 128 26.09 -4.76 11.12
C TYR A 128 24.81 -4.10 11.62
N THR A 129 23.99 -4.83 12.39
CA THR A 129 22.72 -4.33 12.95
C THR A 129 22.90 -3.06 13.79
N LYS A 130 24.03 -2.90 14.47
CA LYS A 130 24.36 -1.70 15.28
C LYS A 130 24.49 -0.41 14.47
N LYS A 131 24.61 -0.49 13.14
CA LYS A 131 24.55 0.70 12.27
C LYS A 131 23.16 1.34 12.26
N ILE A 132 22.11 0.59 12.61
CA ILE A 132 20.75 1.10 12.75
C ILE A 132 20.64 1.82 14.10
N LYS A 133 20.84 3.14 14.09
CA LYS A 133 20.89 3.97 15.31
C LYS A 133 19.53 4.52 15.71
N ALA A 134 18.70 4.90 14.74
CA ALA A 134 17.41 5.53 14.96
C ALA A 134 16.38 4.92 14.02
N PHE A 135 15.33 4.34 14.60
CA PHE A 135 14.20 3.78 13.87
C PHE A 135 12.92 3.94 14.68
N LYS A 136 11.78 3.86 13.99
CA LYS A 136 10.44 3.88 14.60
C LYS A 136 9.46 3.03 13.78
N LEU A 137 8.68 2.16 14.42
CA LEU A 137 7.51 1.55 13.79
C LEU A 137 6.32 2.52 13.81
N LEU A 138 5.61 2.62 12.70
CA LEU A 138 4.65 3.68 12.42
C LEU A 138 3.20 3.21 12.50
N SER A 139 2.85 2.15 11.79
CA SER A 139 1.47 1.68 11.68
C SER A 139 1.40 0.24 11.16
N ILE A 140 0.25 -0.40 11.39
CA ILE A 140 -0.12 -1.69 10.80
C ILE A 140 -1.21 -1.42 9.77
N ALA A 141 -1.12 -2.06 8.60
CA ALA A 141 -2.15 -2.05 7.57
C ALA A 141 -2.43 -3.47 7.08
N GLY A 142 -3.56 -3.67 6.40
CA GLY A 142 -3.79 -4.88 5.61
C GLY A 142 -3.13 -4.76 4.23
N ALA A 143 -2.52 -5.83 3.77
CA ALA A 143 -2.07 -5.98 2.39
C ALA A 143 -2.61 -7.30 1.84
N TYR A 144 -2.81 -7.40 0.53
CA TYR A 144 -3.15 -8.67 -0.11
C TYR A 144 -1.91 -9.23 -0.81
N HIS A 145 -1.69 -10.54 -0.67
CA HIS A 145 -0.58 -11.19 -1.35
C HIS A 145 -0.65 -10.94 -2.88
N ARG A 146 0.46 -10.47 -3.46
CA ARG A 146 0.56 -10.01 -4.86
C ARG A 146 -0.41 -8.89 -5.26
N GLY A 147 -1.00 -8.19 -4.29
CA GLY A 147 -1.94 -7.08 -4.54
C GLY A 147 -3.30 -7.52 -5.07
N ASP A 148 -3.63 -8.81 -5.03
CA ASP A 148 -4.91 -9.36 -5.48
C ASP A 148 -5.82 -9.63 -4.28
N GLU A 149 -6.97 -8.96 -4.23
CA GLU A 149 -7.97 -9.08 -3.16
C GLU A 149 -8.52 -10.50 -2.97
N LYS A 150 -8.37 -11.38 -3.97
CA LYS A 150 -8.75 -12.80 -3.88
C LYS A 150 -7.75 -13.64 -3.08
N ASN A 151 -6.54 -13.14 -2.88
CA ASN A 151 -5.49 -13.84 -2.14
C ASN A 151 -5.60 -13.60 -0.63
N LYS A 152 -4.83 -14.39 0.14
CA LYS A 152 -4.71 -14.23 1.59
C LYS A 152 -4.33 -12.79 1.96
N GLN A 153 -5.08 -12.22 2.91
CA GLN A 153 -4.75 -10.94 3.53
C GLN A 153 -3.60 -11.13 4.52
N LEU A 154 -2.57 -10.31 4.35
CA LEU A 154 -1.36 -10.19 5.17
C LEU A 154 -1.44 -8.93 6.05
N GLN A 155 -0.65 -8.92 7.11
CA GLN A 155 -0.46 -7.76 7.96
C GLN A 155 0.83 -7.05 7.56
N ARG A 156 0.74 -5.78 7.16
CA ARG A 156 1.87 -4.95 6.78
C ARG A 156 2.29 -4.06 7.94
N ILE A 157 3.50 -4.24 8.43
CA ILE A 157 4.08 -3.34 9.45
C ILE A 157 4.91 -2.28 8.74
N TYR A 158 4.56 -1.00 8.91
CA TYR A 158 5.34 0.12 8.43
C TYR A 158 6.33 0.60 9.48
N GLY A 159 7.55 0.93 9.04
CA GLY A 159 8.57 1.54 9.88
C GLY A 159 9.40 2.56 9.11
N THR A 160 10.22 3.32 9.82
CA THR A 160 11.20 4.22 9.23
C THR A 160 12.51 4.17 10.01
N ALA A 161 13.61 4.47 9.34
CA ALA A 161 14.94 4.51 9.92
C ALA A 161 15.76 5.65 9.33
N PHE A 162 16.60 6.25 10.17
CA PHE A 162 17.49 7.36 9.85
C PHE A 162 18.89 7.14 10.46
N PRO A 163 19.93 7.78 9.90
CA PRO A 163 21.31 7.64 10.39
C PRO A 163 21.51 8.11 11.84
N ASN A 164 20.70 9.05 12.31
CA ASN A 164 20.78 9.63 13.66
C ASN A 164 19.38 9.95 14.22
N LYS A 165 19.32 10.30 15.51
CA LYS A 165 18.05 10.50 16.23
C LYS A 165 17.41 11.83 15.88
N GLU A 166 18.21 12.82 15.52
CA GLU A 166 17.81 14.17 15.17
C GLU A 166 16.97 14.15 13.88
N GLU A 167 17.46 13.48 12.83
CA GLU A 167 16.75 13.29 11.56
C GLU A 167 15.45 12.49 11.74
N LEU A 168 15.46 11.46 12.60
CA LEU A 168 14.24 10.73 12.93
C LEU A 168 13.22 11.63 13.63
N ALA A 169 13.66 12.45 14.59
CA ALA A 169 12.77 13.35 15.31
C ALA A 169 12.17 14.40 14.36
N GLU A 170 12.97 15.01 13.49
CA GLU A 170 12.49 15.96 12.47
C GLU A 170 11.48 15.30 11.52
N TYR A 171 11.74 14.05 11.08
CA TYR A 171 10.81 13.31 10.25
C TYR A 171 9.47 13.04 10.95
N LEU A 172 9.51 12.61 12.21
CA LEU A 172 8.31 12.36 12.99
C LEU A 172 7.51 13.64 13.27
N GLU A 173 8.20 14.76 13.51
CA GLU A 173 7.55 16.07 13.65
C GLU A 173 6.85 16.48 12.35
N ARG A 174 7.53 16.35 11.20
CA ARG A 174 6.91 16.64 9.89
C ARG A 174 5.69 15.76 9.61
N MET A 175 5.75 14.49 9.96
CA MET A 175 4.60 13.58 9.84
C MET A 175 3.43 14.03 10.71
N GLU A 176 3.68 14.43 11.95
CA GLU A 176 2.62 14.90 12.85
C GLU A 176 2.01 16.22 12.36
N GLN A 177 2.86 17.13 11.89
CA GLN A 177 2.46 18.36 11.24
C GLN A 177 1.62 18.12 9.97
N ALA A 178 1.93 17.08 9.19
CA ALA A 178 1.13 16.69 8.02
C ALA A 178 -0.22 16.10 8.43
N ARG A 179 -0.25 15.22 9.44
CA ARG A 179 -1.50 14.66 10.01
C ARG A 179 -2.42 15.73 10.57
N ALA A 180 -1.86 16.76 11.21
CA ALA A 180 -2.61 17.90 11.71
C ALA A 180 -3.30 18.71 10.59
N ARG A 181 -2.78 18.62 9.35
CA ARG A 181 -3.29 19.33 8.16
C ARG A 181 -4.06 18.43 7.20
N ASP A 182 -4.39 17.21 7.63
CA ASP A 182 -5.19 16.29 6.83
C ASP A 182 -6.61 16.86 6.65
N HIS A 183 -7.04 17.03 5.39
CA HIS A 183 -8.36 17.57 5.06
C HIS A 183 -9.51 16.73 5.62
N ARG A 184 -9.31 15.44 5.91
CA ARG A 184 -10.31 14.57 6.55
C ARG A 184 -10.50 14.91 8.02
N LYS A 185 -9.39 15.24 8.70
CA LYS A 185 -9.40 15.71 10.09
C LYS A 185 -10.01 17.10 10.17
N LEU A 186 -9.45 18.05 9.41
CA LEU A 186 -9.92 19.43 9.38
C LEU A 186 -11.35 19.55 8.86
N GLY A 187 -11.71 18.77 7.84
CA GLY A 187 -13.07 18.75 7.29
C GLY A 187 -14.10 18.33 8.31
N LYS A 188 -13.78 17.39 9.20
CA LYS A 188 -14.64 17.01 10.32
C LYS A 188 -14.67 18.10 11.41
N GLU A 189 -13.51 18.60 11.83
CA GLU A 189 -13.39 19.62 12.89
C GLU A 189 -14.10 20.94 12.52
N LEU A 190 -13.91 21.40 11.29
CA LEU A 190 -14.51 22.63 10.75
C LEU A 190 -15.91 22.39 10.16
N LYS A 191 -16.40 21.15 10.21
CA LYS A 191 -17.69 20.72 9.67
C LYS A 191 -17.86 21.18 8.22
N LEU A 192 -16.92 20.85 7.34
CA LEU A 192 -16.95 21.22 5.91
C LEU A 192 -17.66 20.18 5.05
N PHE A 193 -17.52 18.90 5.38
CA PHE A 193 -18.18 17.82 4.66
C PHE A 193 -18.42 16.62 5.57
N HIS A 194 -19.28 15.72 5.10
CA HIS A 194 -19.57 14.46 5.75
C HIS A 194 -19.60 13.35 4.69
N ILE A 195 -19.13 12.15 5.06
CA ILE A 195 -19.24 10.94 4.25
C ILE A 195 -20.02 9.96 5.10
N ASP A 196 -21.17 9.54 4.59
CA ASP A 196 -22.10 8.65 5.25
C ASP A 196 -22.17 7.34 4.46
N GLU A 197 -22.02 6.22 5.15
CA GLU A 197 -22.06 4.89 4.54
C GLU A 197 -23.43 4.58 3.92
N ALA A 198 -24.52 5.11 4.49
CA ALA A 198 -25.87 4.94 3.96
C ALA A 198 -26.09 5.69 2.64
N VAL A 199 -25.31 6.75 2.37
CA VAL A 199 -25.33 7.46 1.09
C VAL A 199 -24.44 6.77 0.06
N GLY A 200 -23.26 6.31 0.48
CA GLY A 200 -22.34 5.53 -0.34
C GLY A 200 -20.90 6.02 -0.26
N SER A 201 -19.96 5.08 -0.42
CA SER A 201 -18.52 5.38 -0.41
C SER A 201 -18.14 6.35 -1.53
N GLY A 202 -17.36 7.39 -1.19
CA GLY A 202 -16.95 8.43 -2.14
C GLY A 202 -18.02 9.49 -2.44
N MET A 203 -19.24 9.36 -1.92
CA MET A 203 -20.31 10.34 -2.12
C MET A 203 -20.30 11.40 -1.02
N VAL A 204 -19.63 12.52 -1.27
CA VAL A 204 -19.41 13.57 -0.27
C VAL A 204 -20.66 14.45 -0.09
N LEU A 205 -21.14 14.55 1.14
CA LEU A 205 -22.16 15.50 1.57
C LEU A 205 -21.52 16.80 2.02
N TRP A 206 -21.75 17.88 1.27
CA TRP A 206 -21.26 19.21 1.64
C TRP A 206 -22.17 19.83 2.69
N THR A 207 -21.61 20.18 3.85
CA THR A 207 -22.32 20.90 4.90
C THR A 207 -22.46 22.39 4.53
N PRO A 208 -23.21 23.21 5.29
CA PRO A 208 -23.29 24.65 5.02
C PRO A 208 -21.92 25.35 4.92
N ASN A 209 -20.97 25.05 5.82
CA ASN A 209 -19.64 25.67 5.78
C ASN A 209 -18.84 25.28 4.53
N GLY A 210 -18.87 24.00 4.15
CA GLY A 210 -18.18 23.55 2.94
C GLY A 210 -18.88 24.00 1.67
N ALA A 211 -20.21 24.13 1.68
CA ALA A 211 -20.97 24.66 0.57
C ALA A 211 -20.61 26.13 0.29
N VAL A 212 -20.41 26.96 1.33
CA VAL A 212 -19.89 28.34 1.17
C VAL A 212 -18.53 28.30 0.49
N LEU A 213 -17.57 27.52 1.02
CA LEU A 213 -16.23 27.43 0.45
C LEU A 213 -16.24 26.98 -1.02
N ARG A 214 -17.06 25.96 -1.35
CA ARG A 214 -17.23 25.47 -2.72
C ARG A 214 -17.84 26.55 -3.61
N THR A 215 -18.84 27.28 -3.13
CA THR A 215 -19.52 28.34 -3.90
C THR A 215 -18.57 29.49 -4.22
N GLU A 216 -17.76 29.92 -3.25
CA GLU A 216 -16.75 30.96 -3.48
C GLU A 216 -15.73 30.55 -4.56
N LEU A 217 -15.27 29.30 -4.54
CA LEU A 217 -14.39 28.77 -5.57
C LEU A 217 -15.07 28.67 -6.95
N GLN A 218 -16.35 28.29 -6.98
CA GLN A 218 -17.14 28.22 -8.23
C GLN A 218 -17.38 29.61 -8.83
N ASN A 219 -17.67 30.61 -8.00
CA ASN A 219 -17.83 31.99 -8.44
C ASN A 219 -16.51 32.53 -8.99
N PHE A 220 -15.41 32.32 -8.27
CA PHE A 220 -14.08 32.73 -8.71
C PHE A 220 -13.73 32.17 -10.10
N ILE A 221 -13.89 30.85 -10.31
CA ILE A 221 -13.56 30.26 -11.61
C ILE A 221 -14.51 30.72 -12.72
N ALA A 222 -15.80 30.91 -12.44
CA ALA A 222 -16.76 31.42 -13.41
C ALA A 222 -16.38 32.84 -13.88
N ASP A 223 -15.97 33.70 -12.95
CA ASP A 223 -15.52 35.06 -13.26
C ASP A 223 -14.25 35.06 -14.13
N GLU A 224 -13.26 34.22 -13.81
CA GLU A 224 -12.01 34.11 -14.58
C GLU A 224 -12.24 33.54 -16.00
N LEU A 225 -13.12 32.54 -16.13
CA LEU A 225 -13.51 32.00 -17.43
C LEU A 225 -14.23 33.05 -18.29
N GLY A 226 -15.12 33.84 -17.68
CA GLY A 226 -15.80 34.94 -18.36
C GLY A 226 -14.83 36.01 -18.89
N LYS A 227 -13.82 36.39 -18.10
CA LYS A 227 -12.77 37.33 -18.54
C LYS A 227 -11.94 36.80 -19.71
N THR A 228 -11.80 35.47 -19.81
CA THR A 228 -11.00 34.80 -20.85
C THR A 228 -11.84 34.49 -22.11
N GLY A 229 -13.13 34.83 -22.12
CA GLY A 229 -14.02 34.64 -23.27
C GLY A 229 -14.54 33.20 -23.43
N TYR A 230 -14.59 32.41 -22.36
CA TYR A 230 -15.25 31.10 -22.38
C TYR A 230 -16.77 31.25 -22.25
N ASP A 231 -17.51 30.50 -23.05
CA ASP A 231 -18.96 30.39 -22.95
C ASP A 231 -19.36 29.28 -21.98
N GLN A 232 -20.05 29.65 -20.89
CA GLN A 232 -20.54 28.67 -19.93
C GLN A 232 -21.81 27.98 -20.43
N VAL A 233 -21.80 26.64 -20.43
CA VAL A 233 -22.94 25.80 -20.81
C VAL A 233 -23.26 24.78 -19.71
N TYR A 234 -24.48 24.25 -19.71
CA TYR A 234 -24.93 23.21 -18.78
C TYR A 234 -25.41 21.99 -19.56
N THR A 235 -24.82 20.82 -19.27
CA THR A 235 -25.14 19.55 -19.95
C THR A 235 -25.53 18.47 -18.93
N PRO A 236 -26.35 17.48 -19.32
CA PRO A 236 -26.69 16.35 -18.45
C PRO A 236 -25.48 15.56 -17.95
N HIS A 237 -25.58 14.99 -16.74
CA HIS A 237 -24.55 14.12 -16.17
C HIS A 237 -24.58 12.68 -16.71
N ILE A 238 -25.70 12.27 -17.31
CA ILE A 238 -25.92 10.92 -17.86
C ILE A 238 -26.23 11.06 -19.34
N GLY A 239 -25.58 10.24 -20.18
CA GLY A 239 -25.80 10.18 -21.62
C GLY A 239 -26.22 8.78 -22.09
N LYS A 240 -26.78 8.69 -23.31
CA LYS A 240 -27.05 7.40 -23.94
C LYS A 240 -25.74 6.68 -24.26
N LEU A 241 -25.75 5.34 -24.19
CA LEU A 241 -24.57 4.51 -24.46
C LEU A 241 -23.93 4.81 -25.82
N GLY A 242 -24.74 5.12 -26.84
CA GLY A 242 -24.27 5.52 -28.16
C GLY A 242 -23.29 6.69 -28.14
N LEU A 243 -23.45 7.67 -27.24
CA LEU A 243 -22.52 8.79 -27.09
C LEU A 243 -21.11 8.33 -26.71
N TYR A 244 -21.01 7.43 -25.73
CA TYR A 244 -19.73 6.89 -25.25
C TYR A 244 -19.08 5.91 -26.23
N ARG A 245 -19.89 5.25 -27.08
CA ARG A 245 -19.39 4.46 -28.21
C ARG A 245 -18.83 5.36 -29.30
N THR A 246 -19.56 6.41 -29.68
CA THR A 246 -19.11 7.39 -30.68
C THR A 246 -17.85 8.12 -30.23
N SER A 247 -17.73 8.46 -28.94
CA SER A 247 -16.52 9.06 -28.39
C SER A 247 -15.36 8.06 -28.21
N GLY A 248 -15.59 6.76 -28.43
CA GLY A 248 -14.61 5.69 -28.24
C GLY A 248 -14.29 5.35 -26.79
N HIS A 249 -14.95 5.96 -25.80
CA HIS A 249 -14.64 5.74 -24.38
C HIS A 249 -15.16 4.41 -23.85
N PHE A 250 -16.27 3.92 -24.38
CA PHE A 250 -16.90 2.70 -23.85
C PHE A 250 -15.96 1.48 -23.75
N PRO A 251 -15.22 1.06 -24.79
CA PRO A 251 -14.35 -0.12 -24.70
C PRO A 251 -13.20 0.02 -23.68
N TYR A 252 -12.73 1.23 -23.40
CA TYR A 252 -11.58 1.46 -22.52
C TYR A 252 -11.96 1.78 -21.07
N TYR A 253 -13.15 2.36 -20.86
CA TYR A 253 -13.61 2.84 -19.55
C TYR A 253 -14.81 2.09 -19.00
N LYS A 254 -15.31 1.03 -19.67
CA LYS A 254 -16.48 0.23 -19.22
C LYS A 254 -16.37 -0.16 -17.73
N GLU A 255 -15.20 -0.64 -17.31
CA GLU A 255 -14.93 -1.07 -15.93
C GLU A 255 -14.82 0.08 -14.92
N SER A 256 -14.62 1.32 -15.38
CA SER A 256 -14.51 2.53 -14.54
C SER A 256 -15.77 3.40 -14.58
N GLN A 257 -16.82 2.97 -15.28
CA GLN A 257 -18.10 3.68 -15.38
C GLN A 257 -19.11 3.09 -14.38
N PHE A 258 -20.04 3.92 -13.93
CA PHE A 258 -21.22 3.41 -13.23
C PHE A 258 -22.00 2.45 -14.15
N PRO A 259 -22.55 1.35 -13.61
CA PRO A 259 -23.39 0.46 -14.39
C PRO A 259 -24.52 1.20 -15.10
N PRO A 260 -24.89 0.79 -16.33
CA PRO A 260 -25.96 1.46 -17.07
C PRO A 260 -27.28 1.33 -16.32
N VAL A 261 -28.04 2.42 -16.28
CA VAL A 261 -29.44 2.38 -15.83
C VAL A 261 -30.26 1.75 -16.94
N VAL A 262 -30.84 0.58 -16.67
CA VAL A 262 -31.72 -0.13 -17.61
C VAL A 262 -33.15 0.33 -17.36
N GLU A 263 -33.87 0.66 -18.42
CA GLU A 263 -35.29 1.03 -18.32
C GLU A 263 -36.12 -0.17 -17.84
N SER A 264 -37.10 0.10 -16.98
CA SER A 264 -38.02 -0.92 -16.49
C SER A 264 -38.79 -1.55 -17.66
N GLY A 265 -38.79 -2.88 -17.74
CA GLY A 265 -39.43 -3.63 -18.83
C GLY A 265 -38.49 -3.99 -19.98
N THR A 266 -37.34 -3.33 -20.15
CA THR A 266 -36.38 -3.67 -21.21
C THR A 266 -35.80 -5.09 -21.03
N VAL A 267 -35.56 -5.50 -19.78
CA VAL A 267 -35.11 -6.86 -19.48
C VAL A 267 -36.19 -7.90 -19.81
N GLU A 268 -37.46 -7.56 -19.59
CA GLU A 268 -38.61 -8.43 -19.88
C GLU A 268 -38.87 -8.54 -21.38
N GLU A 269 -38.75 -7.45 -22.13
CA GLU A 269 -38.80 -7.44 -23.60
C GLU A 269 -37.66 -8.26 -24.22
N LEU A 270 -36.43 -8.08 -23.74
CA LEU A 270 -35.28 -8.84 -24.24
C LEU A 270 -35.36 -10.33 -23.88
N ALA A 271 -35.89 -10.65 -22.69
CA ALA A 271 -36.19 -12.04 -22.31
C ALA A 271 -37.28 -12.65 -23.20
N GLN A 272 -38.33 -11.89 -23.55
CA GLN A 272 -39.38 -12.33 -24.49
C GLN A 272 -38.86 -12.48 -25.94
N GLN A 273 -37.83 -11.72 -26.32
CA GLN A 273 -37.14 -11.83 -27.61
C GLN A 273 -36.13 -12.99 -27.67
N GLY A 274 -35.97 -13.76 -26.60
CA GLY A 274 -35.10 -14.93 -26.56
C GLY A 274 -33.60 -14.61 -26.47
N CYS A 275 -33.24 -13.39 -26.07
CA CYS A 275 -31.84 -13.04 -25.80
C CYS A 275 -31.32 -13.84 -24.59
N SER A 276 -30.10 -14.35 -24.70
CA SER A 276 -29.51 -15.10 -23.60
C SER A 276 -29.10 -14.17 -22.46
N CYS A 277 -28.98 -14.70 -21.24
CA CYS A 277 -28.45 -13.94 -20.10
C CYS A 277 -27.05 -13.36 -20.35
N ALA A 278 -26.28 -13.91 -21.30
CA ALA A 278 -24.97 -13.40 -21.70
C ALA A 278 -25.05 -12.20 -22.67
N ASP A 279 -26.14 -12.07 -23.42
CA ASP A 279 -26.39 -10.92 -24.30
C ASP A 279 -26.93 -9.73 -23.50
N LEU A 280 -27.59 -9.99 -22.38
CA LEU A 280 -28.16 -9.00 -21.45
C LEU A 280 -27.11 -8.31 -20.55
N SER A 281 -25.92 -8.89 -20.41
CA SER A 281 -24.87 -8.43 -19.49
C SER A 281 -23.81 -7.53 -20.14
N ASN A 282 -23.92 -7.21 -21.43
CA ASN A 282 -22.87 -6.52 -22.20
C ASN A 282 -23.17 -5.10 -22.67
#